data_AF-A0A2N2S0N5-F1
#
_entry.id   AF-A0A2N2S0N5-F1
#
_cell.length_a   1.000
_cell.length_b   1.000
_cell.length_c   1.000
_cell.angle_alpha   90.00
_cell.angle_beta   90.00
_cell.angle_gamma   90.00
#
_symmetry.space_group_name_H-M   'P 1'
#
loop_
_entity.id
_entity.type
_entity.pdbx_description
1 polymer ?
#
loop_
_entity_poly.entity_id
_entity_poly.type
_entity_poly.pdbx_seq_one_letter_code
_entity_poly.pdbx_strand_id
1 'polypeptide(L)'
;MSINPEQFAAANKAAVDSLLSVANTALASAERIASLNLETARSVLEDSVSNAKAIMGAKDPQEALSIQASLAQPSVEKAVAYSKSVYEISAETQEQLTKMVEAQFGDFQKNVASMLEKAAKSAPA
;
A
#
# COMPACT_ATOMS: atom_id res chain seq x y z
N MET A 1 -22.01 13.87 36.05
CA MET A 1 -21.50 13.74 34.67
C MET A 1 -22.06 12.44 34.10
N SER A 2 -23.26 12.48 33.54
CA SER A 2 -23.89 11.29 32.94
C SER A 2 -23.30 11.08 31.55
N ILE A 3 -22.56 9.99 31.36
CA ILE A 3 -22.20 9.53 30.02
C ILE A 3 -23.50 9.31 29.26
N ASN A 4 -23.74 10.09 28.19
CA ASN A 4 -24.89 9.90 27.32
C ASN A 4 -24.68 8.57 26.54
N PRO A 5 -25.58 7.59 26.65
CA PRO A 5 -25.49 6.34 25.90
C PRO A 5 -25.31 6.53 24.39
N GLU A 6 -25.91 7.57 23.80
CA GLU A 6 -25.78 7.89 22.38
C GLU A 6 -24.37 8.34 22.00
N GLN A 7 -23.72 9.14 22.84
CA GLN A 7 -22.33 9.56 22.62
C GLN A 7 -21.36 8.38 22.75
N PHE A 8 -21.62 7.48 23.70
CA PHE A 8 -20.84 6.25 23.86
C PHE A 8 -20.99 5.33 22.65
N ALA A 9 -22.23 5.14 22.16
CA ALA A 9 -22.48 4.35 20.94
C ALA A 9 -21.80 4.97 19.70
N ALA A 10 -21.86 6.29 19.55
CA ALA A 10 -21.21 7.01 18.45
C ALA A 10 -19.67 6.86 18.49
N ALA A 11 -19.06 6.94 19.67
CA ALA A 11 -17.62 6.76 19.84
C ALA A 11 -17.18 5.32 19.48
N ASN A 12 -17.93 4.31 19.92
CA ASN A 12 -17.66 2.91 19.54
C ASN A 12 -17.79 2.69 18.03
N LYS A 13 -18.82 3.26 17.40
CA LYS A 13 -19.00 3.19 15.95
C LYS A 13 -17.81 3.81 15.21
N ALA A 14 -17.37 5.00 15.61
CA ALA A 14 -16.22 5.67 14.99
C ALA A 14 -14.93 4.84 15.13
N ALA A 15 -14.72 4.18 16.28
CA ALA A 15 -13.59 3.28 16.48
C ALA A 15 -13.65 2.06 15.53
N VAL A 16 -14.82 1.43 15.38
CA VAL A 16 -15.01 0.31 14.45
C VAL A 16 -14.80 0.73 13.00
N ASP A 17 -15.40 1.86 12.58
CA ASP A 17 -15.26 2.37 11.21
C ASP A 17 -13.79 2.69 10.88
N SER A 18 -13.03 3.18 11.87
CA SER A 18 -11.59 3.45 11.73
C SER A 18 -10.76 2.16 11.61
N LEU A 19 -11.05 1.15 12.43
CA LEU A 19 -10.39 -0.15 12.33
C LEU A 19 -10.66 -0.83 10.99
N LEU A 20 -11.91 -0.74 10.50
CA LEU A 20 -12.29 -1.24 9.18
C LEU A 20 -11.52 -0.51 8.07
N SER A 21 -11.36 0.81 8.19
CA SER A 21 -10.60 1.58 7.20
C SER A 21 -9.13 1.16 7.16
N VAL A 22 -8.46 1.01 8.31
CA VAL A 22 -7.09 0.50 8.40
C VAL A 22 -6.97 -0.90 7.81
N ALA A 23 -7.89 -1.80 8.16
CA ALA A 23 -7.90 -3.16 7.64
C ALA A 23 -8.04 -3.19 6.12
N ASN A 24 -8.95 -2.39 5.55
CA ASN A 24 -9.14 -2.27 4.11
C ASN A 24 -7.88 -1.73 3.41
N THR A 25 -7.23 -0.70 3.97
CA THR A 25 -5.95 -0.18 3.43
C THR A 25 -4.86 -1.25 3.44
N ALA A 26 -4.74 -2.02 4.53
CA ALA A 26 -3.76 -3.09 4.63
C ALA A 26 -4.03 -4.22 3.62
N LEU A 27 -5.30 -4.63 3.46
CA LEU A 27 -5.71 -5.63 2.46
C LEU A 27 -5.44 -5.16 1.04
N ALA A 28 -5.78 -3.92 0.71
CA ALA A 28 -5.49 -3.35 -0.61
C ALA A 28 -3.98 -3.31 -0.90
N SER A 29 -3.16 -2.96 0.10
CA SER A 29 -1.69 -3.04 -0.04
C SER A 29 -1.22 -4.47 -0.30
N ALA A 30 -1.76 -5.45 0.42
CA ALA A 30 -1.41 -6.86 0.25
C ALA A 30 -1.79 -7.37 -1.15
N GLU A 31 -2.97 -7.00 -1.65
CA GLU A 31 -3.42 -7.33 -3.01
C GLU A 31 -2.50 -6.75 -4.09
N ARG A 32 -2.03 -5.52 -3.91
CA ARG A 32 -1.08 -4.86 -4.84
C ARG A 32 0.27 -5.57 -4.85
N ILE A 33 0.80 -5.95 -3.68
CA ILE A 33 2.05 -6.73 -3.58
C ILE A 33 1.88 -8.11 -4.22
N ALA A 34 0.76 -8.80 -3.95
CA ALA A 34 0.48 -10.09 -4.53
C ALA A 34 0.39 -10.02 -6.07
N SER A 35 -0.26 -8.99 -6.60
CA SER A 35 -0.34 -8.73 -8.04
C SER A 35 1.05 -8.48 -8.64
N LEU A 36 1.86 -7.63 -8.01
CA LEU A 36 3.24 -7.37 -8.42
C LEU A 36 4.08 -8.67 -8.47
N ASN A 37 3.94 -9.54 -7.47
CA ASN A 37 4.65 -10.83 -7.42
C ASN A 37 4.22 -11.75 -8.56
N LEU A 38 2.92 -11.82 -8.85
CA LEU A 38 2.39 -12.65 -9.94
C LEU A 38 2.84 -12.13 -11.31
N GLU A 39 2.82 -10.82 -11.53
CA GLU A 39 3.31 -10.19 -12.77
C GLU A 39 4.82 -10.43 -12.96
N THR A 40 5.59 -10.27 -11.88
CA THR A 40 7.04 -10.53 -11.90
C THR A 40 7.33 -11.99 -12.21
N ALA A 41 6.65 -12.92 -11.54
CA ALA A 41 6.81 -14.35 -11.77
C ALA A 41 6.45 -14.73 -13.22
N ARG A 42 5.36 -14.18 -13.77
CA ARG A 42 4.98 -14.37 -15.17
C ARG A 42 6.07 -13.86 -16.11
N SER A 43 6.56 -12.64 -15.89
CA SER A 43 7.62 -12.06 -16.72
C SER A 43 8.91 -12.89 -16.69
N VAL A 44 9.32 -13.38 -15.51
CA VAL A 44 10.50 -14.25 -15.37
C VAL A 44 10.31 -15.58 -16.11
N LEU A 45 9.11 -16.16 -16.08
CA LEU A 45 8.80 -17.38 -16.82
C LEU A 45 8.87 -17.15 -18.34
N GLU A 46 8.28 -16.06 -18.83
CA GLU A 46 8.32 -15.67 -20.25
C GLU A 46 9.77 -15.47 -20.73
N ASP A 47 10.57 -14.74 -19.96
CA ASP A 47 12.00 -14.58 -20.22
C ASP A 47 12.71 -15.93 -20.25
N SER A 48 12.46 -16.80 -19.28
CA SER A 48 13.13 -18.11 -19.19
C SER A 48 12.88 -18.97 -20.42
N VAL A 49 11.64 -18.97 -20.92
CA VAL A 49 11.27 -19.67 -22.17
C VAL A 49 11.94 -19.02 -23.38
N SER A 50 11.95 -17.69 -23.45
CA SER A 50 12.62 -16.95 -24.53
C SER A 50 14.12 -17.23 -24.56
N ASN A 51 14.77 -17.19 -23.40
CA ASN A 51 16.19 -17.44 -23.23
C ASN A 51 16.55 -18.88 -23.60
N ALA A 52 15.76 -19.86 -23.16
CA ALA A 52 15.95 -21.25 -23.55
C ALA A 52 15.86 -21.43 -25.08
N LYS A 53 14.88 -20.79 -25.73
CA LYS A 53 14.77 -20.81 -27.21
C LYS A 53 15.98 -20.16 -27.89
N ALA A 54 16.45 -19.02 -27.38
CA ALA A 54 17.61 -18.33 -27.93
C ALA A 54 18.88 -19.19 -27.82
N ILE A 55 19.11 -19.82 -26.67
CA ILE A 55 20.26 -20.72 -26.46
C ILE A 55 20.16 -21.96 -27.36
N MET A 56 18.99 -22.59 -27.48
CA MET A 56 18.79 -23.73 -28.39
C MET A 56 18.95 -23.37 -29.87
N GLY A 57 18.72 -22.10 -30.22
CA GLY A 57 18.92 -21.58 -31.58
C GLY A 57 20.35 -21.10 -31.87
N ALA A 58 21.24 -21.11 -30.88
CA ALA A 58 22.64 -20.71 -31.06
C ALA A 58 23.39 -21.68 -31.98
N LYS A 59 24.20 -21.13 -32.88
CA LYS A 59 24.96 -21.89 -33.88
C LYS A 59 26.21 -22.53 -33.30
N ASP A 60 26.75 -21.95 -32.23
CA ASP A 60 27.95 -22.41 -31.55
C ASP A 60 27.96 -21.99 -30.07
N PRO A 61 28.86 -22.57 -29.25
CA PRO A 61 28.97 -22.22 -27.82
C PRO A 61 29.31 -20.75 -27.56
N GLN A 62 29.96 -20.05 -28.49
CA GLN A 62 30.34 -18.65 -28.32
C GLN A 62 29.13 -17.72 -28.48
N GLU A 63 28.22 -18.03 -29.40
CA GLU A 63 26.92 -17.37 -29.54
C GLU A 63 26.05 -17.61 -28.29
N ALA A 64 26.03 -18.84 -27.76
CA ALA A 64 25.30 -19.15 -26.52
C ALA A 64 25.82 -18.35 -25.31
N LEU A 65 27.14 -18.23 -25.15
CA LEU A 65 27.75 -17.41 -24.09
C LEU A 65 27.43 -15.92 -24.26
N SER A 66 27.41 -15.44 -25.50
CA SER A 66 27.05 -14.04 -25.81
C SER A 66 25.59 -13.75 -25.47
N ILE A 67 24.69 -14.69 -25.74
CA ILE A 67 23.28 -14.63 -25.31
C ILE A 67 23.19 -14.59 -23.77
N GLN A 68 23.92 -15.44 -23.06
CA GLN A 68 23.90 -15.44 -21.59
C GLN A 68 24.37 -14.08 -21.01
N ALA A 69 25.41 -13.48 -21.60
CA ALA A 69 25.96 -12.20 -21.17
C ALA A 69 24.98 -11.04 -21.38
N SER A 70 24.21 -11.04 -22.49
CA SER A 70 23.24 -9.98 -22.78
C SER A 70 22.05 -9.95 -21.82
N LEU A 71 21.80 -11.05 -21.10
CA LEU A 71 20.70 -11.18 -20.13
C LEU A 71 21.04 -10.63 -18.73
N ALA A 72 22.31 -10.37 -18.44
CA ALA A 72 22.74 -9.89 -17.13
C ALA A 72 22.17 -8.51 -16.80
N GLN A 73 22.24 -7.56 -17.75
CA GLN A 73 21.75 -6.20 -17.56
C GLN A 73 20.22 -6.15 -17.35
N PRO A 74 19.38 -6.75 -18.22
CA PRO A 74 17.93 -6.77 -18.02
C PRO A 74 17.50 -7.37 -16.67
N SER A 75 18.23 -8.38 -16.18
CA SER A 75 17.94 -9.01 -14.89
C SER A 75 18.14 -8.04 -13.72
N VAL A 76 19.19 -7.21 -13.77
CA VAL A 76 19.45 -6.17 -12.76
C VAL A 76 18.39 -5.08 -12.83
N GLU A 77 18.04 -4.62 -14.04
CA GLU A 77 17.00 -3.61 -14.24
C GLU A 77 15.64 -4.07 -13.69
N LYS A 78 15.26 -5.34 -13.92
CA LYS A 78 14.04 -5.93 -13.36
C LYS A 78 14.06 -6.02 -11.84
N ALA A 79 15.18 -6.41 -11.23
CA ALA A 79 15.31 -6.47 -9.78
C ALA A 79 15.18 -5.07 -9.13
N VAL A 80 15.78 -4.06 -9.75
CA VAL A 80 15.65 -2.66 -9.32
C VAL A 80 14.21 -2.17 -9.47
N ALA A 81 13.57 -2.45 -10.60
CA ALA A 81 12.18 -2.07 -10.85
C ALA A 81 11.22 -2.70 -9.82
N TYR A 82 11.35 -4.01 -9.57
CA TYR A 82 10.57 -4.71 -8.56
C TYR A 82 10.75 -4.09 -7.17
N SER A 83 12.00 -3.81 -6.77
CA SER A 83 12.31 -3.17 -5.48
C SER A 83 11.67 -1.78 -5.35
N LYS A 84 11.72 -0.99 -6.44
CA LYS A 84 11.09 0.32 -6.52
C LYS A 84 9.56 0.22 -6.39
N SER A 85 8.93 -0.73 -7.07
CA SER A 85 7.48 -0.94 -6.98
C SER A 85 7.03 -1.38 -5.58
N VAL A 86 7.78 -2.26 -4.91
CA VAL A 86 7.50 -2.62 -3.50
C VAL A 86 7.60 -1.40 -2.58
N TYR A 87 8.64 -0.58 -2.79
CA TYR A 87 8.81 0.66 -2.03
C TYR A 87 7.66 1.64 -2.26
N GLU A 88 7.25 1.86 -3.52
CA GLU A 88 6.14 2.74 -3.90
C GLU A 88 4.83 2.28 -3.25
N ILE A 89 4.49 0.98 -3.31
CA ILE A 89 3.28 0.44 -2.67
C ILE A 89 3.31 0.70 -1.15
N SER A 90 4.48 0.50 -0.52
CA SER A 90 4.65 0.70 0.92
C SER A 90 4.52 2.18 1.30
N ALA A 91 5.12 3.08 0.52
CA ALA A 91 5.06 4.53 0.73
C ALA A 91 3.64 5.07 0.55
N GLU A 92 2.93 4.64 -0.50
CA GLU A 92 1.52 5.01 -0.71
C GLU A 92 0.63 4.52 0.44
N THR A 93 0.88 3.31 0.95
CA THR A 93 0.13 2.77 2.10
C THR A 93 0.39 3.61 3.37
N GLN A 94 1.64 3.99 3.63
CA GLN A 94 1.99 4.88 4.73
C GLN A 94 1.29 6.24 4.60
N GLU A 95 1.26 6.81 3.39
CA GLU A 95 0.60 8.09 3.12
C GLU A 95 -0.91 8.00 3.40
N GLN A 96 -1.57 6.93 2.93
CA GLN A 96 -2.99 6.70 3.17
C GLN A 96 -3.32 6.58 4.66
N LEU A 97 -2.51 5.84 5.43
CA LEU A 97 -2.67 5.73 6.87
C LEU A 97 -2.44 7.07 7.58
N THR A 98 -1.45 7.85 7.14
CA THR A 98 -1.16 9.19 7.70
C THR A 98 -2.36 10.12 7.50
N LYS A 99 -2.91 10.16 6.28
CA LYS A 99 -4.12 10.95 5.96
C LYS A 99 -5.33 10.55 6.82
N MET A 100 -5.48 9.26 7.14
CA MET A 100 -6.54 8.78 8.02
C MET A 100 -6.40 9.33 9.44
N VAL A 101 -5.17 9.35 9.98
CA VAL A 101 -4.89 9.93 11.31
C VAL A 101 -5.12 11.44 11.30
N GLU A 102 -4.66 12.15 10.27
CA GLU A 102 -4.91 13.58 10.11
C GLU A 102 -6.41 13.91 10.06
N ALA A 103 -7.20 13.10 9.35
CA ALA A 103 -8.65 13.26 9.30
C ALA A 103 -9.31 13.07 10.67
N GLN A 104 -8.94 12.01 11.40
CA GLN A 104 -9.44 11.80 12.78
C GLN A 104 -9.08 12.98 13.70
N PHE A 105 -7.87 13.51 13.61
CA PHE A 105 -7.44 14.63 14.44
C PHE A 105 -8.23 15.91 14.11
N GLY A 106 -8.47 16.17 12.81
CA GLY A 106 -9.31 17.28 12.37
C GLY A 106 -10.75 17.18 12.91
N ASP A 107 -11.32 15.98 12.93
CA ASP A 107 -12.66 15.76 13.49
C ASP A 107 -12.68 15.87 15.01
N PHE A 108 -11.63 15.44 15.71
CA PHE A 108 -11.48 15.68 17.14
C PHE A 108 -11.45 17.18 17.46
N GLN A 109 -10.67 17.98 16.74
CA GLN A 109 -10.61 19.44 16.95
C GLN A 109 -11.98 20.10 16.78
N LYS A 110 -12.74 19.73 15.73
CA LYS A 110 -14.10 20.23 15.51
C LYS A 110 -15.05 19.85 16.65
N ASN A 111 -14.96 18.61 17.14
CA ASN A 111 -15.79 18.13 18.23
C ASN A 111 -15.51 18.91 19.52
N VAL A 112 -14.24 19.15 19.87
CA VAL A 112 -13.85 19.97 21.02
C VAL A 112 -14.35 21.40 20.87
N ALA A 113 -14.17 22.03 19.70
CA ALA A 113 -14.67 23.37 19.43
C ALA A 113 -16.20 23.46 19.61
N SER A 114 -16.95 22.49 19.08
CA SER A 114 -18.40 22.42 19.25
C SER A 114 -18.82 22.26 20.72
N MET A 115 -18.07 21.47 21.50
CA MET A 115 -18.32 21.32 22.93
C MET A 115 -18.07 22.63 23.68
N LEU A 116 -16.99 23.35 23.38
CA LEU A 116 -16.72 24.67 23.95
C LEU A 116 -17.82 25.69 23.60
N GLU A 117 -18.26 25.74 22.35
CA GLU A 117 -19.36 26.63 21.94
C GLU A 117 -20.65 26.31 22.69
N LYS A 118 -20.98 25.02 22.85
CA LYS A 118 -22.14 24.58 23.63
C LYS A 118 -22.01 24.97 25.10
N ALA A 119 -20.83 24.79 25.69
CA ALA A 119 -20.57 25.19 27.09
C ALA A 119 -20.69 26.71 27.27
N ALA A 120 -20.11 27.51 26.37
CA ALA A 120 -20.21 28.96 26.39
C ALA A 120 -21.66 29.46 26.24
N LYS A 121 -22.45 28.82 25.37
CA LYS A 121 -23.89 29.11 25.22
C LYS A 121 -24.75 28.66 26.41
N SER A 122 -24.24 27.76 27.24
CA SER A 122 -24.95 27.19 28.40
C SER A 122 -24.51 27.81 29.73
N ALA A 123 -23.51 28.69 29.72
CA ALA A 123 -23.08 29.40 30.92
C ALA A 123 -24.11 30.49 31.27
N PRO A 124 -24.59 30.58 32.52
CA PRO A 124 -25.42 31.70 32.96
C PRO A 124 -24.58 32.99 32.92
N ALA A 125 -25.22 34.10 32.52
CA ALA A 125 -24.61 35.42 32.50
C ALA A 125 -24.07 35.84 33.87
#